data_AF-A0A918H331-F1
#
_entry.id   AF-A0A918H331-F1
#
_cell.length_a   1.000
_cell.length_b   1.000
_cell.length_c   1.000
_cell.angle_alpha   90.00
_cell.angle_beta   90.00
_cell.angle_gamma   90.00
#
_symmetry.space_group_name_H-M   'P 1'
#
loop_
_entity.id
_entity.type
_entity.pdbx_description
1 polymer ?
#
loop_
_entity_poly.entity_id
_entity_poly.type
_entity_poly.pdbx_seq_one_letter_code
_entity_poly.pdbx_strand_id
1 'polypeptide(L)'
;MALGEHTVAIGDHRSYRGRVQSSPPFNAPAARRLREALGMAPGHVAYGLRAQYGLMVTPDTVIAWERGHLPPTARELTALAGVLWCAPAELLAAATTLKEHRMARGIPPEDLARRVGLDAGAYRRMEESNRWKGNERQTGALAEALGLTPRALVAATGRAAELAEVLKDAATTRWQAYVKPVAKLVALDRAALERVLQQLHGEYHARMAATSSWGASGGSGESGREFLDRISDHFWELAGG
;
A
#
# COMPACT_ATOMS: atom_id res chain seq x y z
N MET A 1 -48.40 26.78 -47.36
CA MET A 1 -47.79 25.44 -47.38
C MET A 1 -46.30 25.64 -47.11
N ALA A 2 -45.87 25.54 -45.86
CA ALA A 2 -44.49 25.80 -45.43
C ALA A 2 -43.84 24.46 -45.02
N LEU A 3 -42.70 24.14 -45.62
CA LEU A 3 -41.88 22.98 -45.30
C LEU A 3 -40.93 23.34 -44.17
N GLY A 4 -41.09 22.68 -43.02
CA GLY A 4 -40.23 22.81 -41.85
C GLY A 4 -39.07 21.82 -41.92
N GLU A 5 -37.87 22.35 -41.70
CA GLU A 5 -36.59 21.65 -41.60
C GLU A 5 -36.55 20.82 -40.31
N HIS A 6 -36.30 19.51 -40.42
CA HIS A 6 -36.00 18.65 -39.28
C HIS A 6 -34.48 18.42 -39.18
N THR A 7 -33.81 19.31 -38.47
CA THR A 7 -32.43 19.10 -38.01
C THR A 7 -32.44 18.10 -36.85
N VAL A 8 -31.94 16.88 -37.12
CA VAL A 8 -31.74 15.84 -36.10
C VAL A 8 -30.52 16.22 -35.26
N ALA A 9 -30.75 16.62 -34.01
CA ALA A 9 -29.71 16.83 -33.01
C ALA A 9 -29.10 15.47 -32.61
N ILE A 10 -27.87 15.23 -33.05
CA ILE A 10 -27.03 14.12 -32.58
C ILE A 10 -26.62 14.45 -31.14
N GLY A 11 -27.21 13.72 -30.19
CA GLY A 11 -26.90 13.80 -28.77
C GLY A 11 -25.49 13.30 -28.49
N ASP A 12 -24.64 14.25 -28.13
CA ASP A 12 -23.26 14.10 -27.67
C ASP A 12 -23.12 13.04 -26.57
N HIS A 13 -22.36 11.97 -26.86
CA HIS A 13 -22.04 10.90 -25.92
C HIS A 13 -21.08 11.46 -24.85
N ARG A 14 -21.68 11.94 -23.75
CA ARG A 14 -20.98 12.33 -22.51
C ARG A 14 -19.96 11.26 -22.10
N SER A 15 -18.70 11.67 -22.21
CA SER A 15 -17.54 11.05 -21.59
C SER A 15 -17.74 10.93 -20.08
N TYR A 16 -17.99 9.73 -19.57
CA TYR A 16 -17.77 9.44 -18.15
C TYR A 16 -16.26 9.35 -17.93
N ARG A 17 -15.66 10.45 -17.46
CA ARG A 17 -14.41 10.39 -16.70
C ARG A 17 -14.69 9.64 -15.40
N GLY A 18 -14.74 8.31 -15.48
CA GLY A 18 -14.65 7.45 -14.30
C GLY A 18 -13.33 7.75 -13.61
N ARG A 19 -13.37 7.99 -12.29
CA ARG A 19 -12.16 7.98 -11.47
C ARG A 19 -11.41 6.69 -11.82
N VAL A 20 -10.13 6.79 -12.20
CA VAL A 20 -9.27 5.62 -12.37
C VAL A 20 -9.15 4.98 -10.99
N GLN A 21 -10.05 4.06 -10.68
CA GLN A 21 -10.04 3.35 -9.42
C GLN A 21 -8.89 2.34 -9.55
N SER A 22 -7.75 2.64 -8.93
CA SER A 22 -6.57 1.78 -9.00
C SER A 22 -6.96 0.33 -8.66
N SER A 23 -6.74 -0.57 -9.62
CA SER A 23 -6.99 -1.99 -9.45
C SER A 23 -5.97 -2.55 -8.46
N PRO A 24 -6.43 -3.30 -7.45
CA PRO A 24 -5.52 -3.94 -6.50
C PRO A 24 -4.63 -4.97 -7.21
N PRO A 25 -3.45 -5.29 -6.64
CA PRO A 25 -2.60 -6.37 -7.12
C PRO A 25 -3.37 -7.69 -7.03
N PHE A 26 -3.58 -8.35 -8.16
CA PHE A 26 -4.44 -9.54 -8.25
C PHE A 26 -3.61 -10.79 -8.56
N ASN A 27 -3.82 -11.85 -7.79
CA ASN A 27 -3.19 -13.16 -7.98
C ASN A 27 -4.04 -14.02 -8.92
N ALA A 28 -3.90 -13.77 -10.23
CA ALA A 28 -4.63 -14.47 -11.27
C ALA A 28 -4.51 -16.01 -11.22
N PRO A 29 -3.31 -16.59 -11.00
CA PRO A 29 -3.18 -18.03 -10.82
C PRO A 29 -3.94 -18.57 -9.59
N ALA A 30 -3.97 -17.85 -8.48
CA ALA A 30 -4.72 -18.27 -7.30
C ALA A 30 -6.23 -18.28 -7.54
N ALA A 31 -6.76 -17.24 -8.18
CA ALA A 31 -8.17 -17.16 -8.54
C ALA A 31 -8.60 -18.36 -9.40
N ARG A 32 -7.79 -18.71 -10.41
CA ARG A 32 -8.04 -19.86 -11.27
C ARG A 32 -8.05 -21.18 -10.48
N ARG A 33 -7.04 -21.40 -9.63
CA ARG A 33 -6.95 -22.62 -8.81
C ARG A 33 -8.15 -22.77 -7.87
N LEU A 34 -8.57 -21.69 -7.22
CA LEU A 34 -9.73 -21.69 -6.32
C LEU A 34 -11.03 -22.01 -7.07
N ARG A 35 -11.23 -21.38 -8.24
CA ARG A 35 -12.38 -21.69 -9.11
C ARG A 35 -12.39 -23.16 -9.54
N GLU A 36 -11.25 -23.68 -10.00
CA GLU A 36 -11.11 -25.07 -10.44
C GLU A 36 -11.34 -26.06 -9.29
N ALA A 37 -10.88 -25.75 -8.08
CA ALA A 37 -11.12 -26.57 -6.88
C ALA A 37 -12.61 -26.69 -6.52
N LEU A 38 -13.41 -25.67 -6.84
CA LEU A 38 -14.87 -25.69 -6.68
C LEU A 38 -15.61 -26.36 -7.85
N GLY A 39 -14.91 -26.83 -8.89
CA GLY A 39 -15.51 -27.38 -10.10
C GLY A 39 -16.29 -26.35 -10.93
N MET A 40 -16.06 -25.05 -10.71
CA MET A 40 -16.80 -23.99 -11.39
C MET A 40 -16.20 -23.66 -12.75
N ALA A 41 -17.04 -23.52 -13.78
CA ALA A 41 -16.65 -22.87 -15.03
C ALA A 41 -16.64 -21.33 -14.87
N PRO A 42 -15.89 -20.57 -15.71
CA PRO A 42 -15.92 -19.10 -15.68
C PRO A 42 -17.35 -18.52 -15.80
N GLY A 43 -18.25 -19.21 -16.51
CA GLY A 43 -19.67 -18.85 -16.61
C GLY A 43 -20.42 -18.91 -15.29
N HIS A 44 -20.12 -19.88 -14.42
CA HIS A 44 -20.72 -19.96 -13.08
C HIS A 44 -20.28 -18.78 -12.21
N VAL A 45 -19.02 -18.37 -12.33
CA VAL A 45 -18.50 -17.19 -11.61
C VAL A 45 -19.15 -15.91 -12.09
N ALA A 46 -19.21 -15.69 -13.41
CA ALA A 46 -19.88 -14.54 -14.02
C ALA A 46 -21.36 -14.46 -13.59
N TYR A 47 -22.06 -15.60 -13.59
CA TYR A 47 -23.43 -15.68 -13.08
C TYR A 47 -23.50 -15.31 -11.58
N GLY A 48 -22.62 -15.85 -10.74
CA GLY A 48 -22.58 -15.55 -9.31
C GLY A 48 -22.33 -14.06 -9.01
N LEU A 49 -21.40 -13.43 -9.74
CA LEU A 49 -21.10 -11.99 -9.65
C LEU A 49 -22.32 -11.14 -10.00
N ARG A 50 -23.07 -11.54 -11.03
CA ARG A 50 -24.31 -10.86 -11.43
C ARG A 50 -25.42 -11.07 -10.40
N ALA A 51 -25.71 -12.32 -10.04
CA ALA A 51 -26.85 -12.68 -9.21
C ALA A 51 -26.73 -12.18 -7.77
N GLN A 52 -25.52 -12.24 -7.19
CA GLN A 52 -25.31 -11.90 -5.78
C GLN A 52 -24.83 -10.44 -5.57
N TYR A 53 -24.11 -9.88 -6.54
CA TYR A 53 -23.45 -8.57 -6.38
C TYR A 53 -23.85 -7.53 -7.43
N GLY A 54 -24.74 -7.89 -8.37
CA GLY A 54 -25.21 -7.01 -9.45
C GLY A 54 -24.11 -6.61 -10.43
N LEU A 55 -23.00 -7.36 -10.51
CA LEU A 55 -21.86 -7.06 -11.37
C LEU A 55 -22.04 -7.70 -12.74
N MET A 56 -22.06 -6.87 -13.79
CA MET A 56 -22.22 -7.32 -15.18
C MET A 56 -20.88 -7.75 -15.79
N VAL A 57 -20.30 -8.82 -15.25
CA VAL A 57 -19.04 -9.41 -15.68
C VAL A 57 -19.34 -10.58 -16.62
N THR A 58 -18.64 -10.68 -17.75
CA THR A 58 -18.80 -11.80 -18.69
C THR A 58 -17.85 -12.96 -18.34
N PRO A 59 -18.12 -14.18 -18.82
CA PRO A 59 -17.18 -15.30 -18.67
C PRO A 59 -15.80 -14.98 -19.26
N ASP A 60 -15.75 -14.26 -20.38
CA ASP A 60 -14.50 -13.84 -21.02
C ASP A 60 -13.70 -12.86 -20.14
N THR A 61 -14.37 -11.96 -19.42
CA THR A 61 -13.71 -11.08 -18.44
C THR A 61 -13.09 -11.90 -17.30
N VAL A 62 -13.77 -12.93 -16.81
CA VAL A 62 -13.21 -13.85 -15.79
C VAL A 62 -11.97 -14.56 -16.34
N ILE A 63 -12.01 -15.05 -17.58
CA ILE A 63 -10.86 -15.68 -18.24
C ILE A 63 -9.70 -14.67 -18.41
N ALA A 64 -10.00 -13.43 -18.78
CA ALA A 64 -9.01 -12.37 -18.91
C ALA A 64 -8.33 -12.04 -17.57
N TRP A 65 -9.09 -12.04 -16.46
CA TRP A 65 -8.54 -11.92 -15.12
C TRP A 65 -7.61 -13.08 -14.78
N GLU A 66 -8.05 -14.32 -14.97
CA GLU A 66 -7.27 -15.53 -14.66
C GLU A 66 -5.99 -15.69 -15.49
N ARG A 67 -5.95 -15.07 -16.68
CA ARG A 67 -4.76 -14.99 -17.54
C ARG A 67 -3.89 -13.77 -17.26
N GLY A 68 -4.31 -12.88 -16.37
CA GLY A 68 -3.60 -11.64 -16.06
C GLY A 68 -3.63 -10.59 -17.16
N HIS A 69 -4.54 -10.69 -18.13
CA HIS A 69 -4.70 -9.69 -19.20
C HIS A 69 -5.36 -8.40 -18.70
N LEU A 70 -6.18 -8.49 -17.65
CA LEU A 70 -6.83 -7.37 -16.99
C LEU A 70 -6.91 -7.66 -15.49
N PRO A 71 -6.66 -6.70 -14.59
CA PRO A 71 -6.94 -6.87 -13.18
C PRO A 71 -8.39 -6.48 -12.84
N PRO A 72 -9.07 -7.21 -11.93
CA PRO A 72 -10.37 -6.77 -11.41
C PRO A 72 -10.23 -5.46 -10.64
N THR A 73 -11.28 -4.64 -10.63
CA THR A 73 -11.40 -3.51 -9.71
C THR A 73 -11.52 -3.98 -8.25
N ALA A 74 -11.36 -3.07 -7.29
CA ALA A 74 -11.49 -3.40 -5.87
C ALA A 74 -12.86 -4.00 -5.49
N ARG A 75 -13.93 -3.51 -6.11
CA ARG A 75 -15.30 -4.02 -5.92
C ARG A 75 -15.43 -5.42 -6.51
N GLU A 76 -14.92 -5.63 -7.72
CA GLU A 76 -14.96 -6.93 -8.40
C GLU A 76 -14.15 -7.99 -7.65
N LEU A 77 -12.96 -7.65 -7.13
CA LEU A 77 -12.15 -8.57 -6.33
C LEU A 77 -12.89 -9.03 -5.06
N THR A 78 -13.53 -8.11 -4.35
CA THR A 78 -14.28 -8.42 -3.13
C THR A 78 -15.48 -9.32 -3.44
N ALA A 79 -16.20 -9.04 -4.52
CA ALA A 79 -17.30 -9.88 -4.97
C ALA A 79 -16.83 -11.27 -5.45
N LEU A 80 -15.70 -11.32 -6.16
CA LEU A 80 -15.08 -12.56 -6.63
C LEU A 80 -14.69 -13.46 -5.45
N ALA A 81 -14.10 -12.88 -4.39
CA ALA A 81 -13.81 -13.60 -3.16
C ALA A 81 -15.07 -14.25 -2.56
N GLY A 82 -16.17 -13.49 -2.51
CA GLY A 82 -17.47 -14.00 -2.07
C GLY A 82 -18.03 -15.12 -2.94
N VAL A 83 -17.90 -15.03 -4.28
CA VAL A 83 -18.34 -16.08 -5.21
C VAL A 83 -17.46 -17.34 -5.12
N LEU A 84 -16.15 -17.18 -4.88
CA LEU A 84 -15.19 -18.28 -4.73
C LEU A 84 -15.07 -18.79 -3.29
N TRP A 85 -15.85 -18.24 -2.36
CA TRP A 85 -15.92 -18.65 -0.96
C TRP A 85 -14.55 -18.62 -0.27
N CYS A 86 -13.73 -17.63 -0.65
CA CYS A 86 -12.39 -17.43 -0.12
C CYS A 86 -12.23 -16.04 0.49
N ALA A 87 -11.17 -15.84 1.27
CA ALA A 87 -10.83 -14.52 1.77
C ALA A 87 -10.25 -13.65 0.63
N PRO A 88 -10.51 -12.34 0.59
CA PRO A 88 -9.89 -11.45 -0.40
C PRO A 88 -8.36 -11.51 -0.43
N ALA A 89 -7.72 -11.78 0.71
CA ALA A 89 -6.28 -11.99 0.81
C ALA A 89 -5.76 -13.13 -0.09
N GLU A 90 -6.57 -14.16 -0.34
CA GLU A 90 -6.18 -15.29 -1.20
C GLU A 90 -6.18 -14.93 -2.69
N LEU A 91 -6.86 -13.84 -3.05
CA LEU A 91 -6.94 -13.30 -4.41
C LEU A 91 -6.02 -12.10 -4.65
N LEU A 92 -5.49 -11.50 -3.58
CA LEU A 92 -4.53 -10.41 -3.68
C LEU A 92 -3.12 -10.98 -3.95
N ALA A 93 -2.35 -10.30 -4.79
CA ALA A 93 -0.89 -10.43 -4.72
C ALA A 93 -0.38 -9.71 -3.46
N ALA A 94 0.93 -9.76 -3.18
CA ALA A 94 1.50 -9.13 -1.98
C ALA A 94 0.99 -7.68 -1.82
N ALA A 95 0.25 -7.42 -0.75
CA ALA A 95 -0.32 -6.11 -0.47
C ALA A 95 0.82 -5.13 -0.13
N THR A 96 0.77 -3.95 -0.76
CA THR A 96 1.80 -2.92 -0.65
C THR A 96 1.24 -1.56 -0.24
N THR A 97 -0.06 -1.33 -0.44
CA THR A 97 -0.73 -0.08 -0.08
C THR A 97 -1.73 -0.28 1.05
N LEU A 98 -2.07 0.82 1.74
CA LEU A 98 -3.04 0.78 2.84
C LEU A 98 -4.38 0.16 2.42
N LYS A 99 -4.83 0.53 1.21
CA LYS A 99 -6.06 0.01 0.60
C LYS A 99 -6.02 -1.50 0.48
N GLU A 100 -4.90 -2.03 0.02
CA GLU A 100 -4.71 -3.47 -0.24
C GLU A 100 -4.65 -4.26 1.06
N HIS A 101 -3.93 -3.75 2.07
CA HIS A 101 -3.92 -4.38 3.39
C HIS A 101 -5.31 -4.39 4.03
N ARG A 102 -6.06 -3.28 3.93
CA ARG A 102 -7.45 -3.25 4.41
C ARG A 102 -8.33 -4.26 3.67
N MET A 103 -8.21 -4.32 2.35
CA MET A 103 -8.95 -5.27 1.52
C MET A 103 -8.61 -6.72 1.87
N ALA A 104 -7.34 -7.05 2.08
CA ALA A 104 -6.90 -8.37 2.51
C ALA A 104 -7.55 -8.80 3.84
N ARG A 105 -7.79 -7.83 4.74
CA ARG A 105 -8.50 -8.07 6.01
C ARG A 105 -10.04 -8.05 5.89
N GLY A 106 -10.58 -7.78 4.70
CA GLY A 106 -12.03 -7.69 4.47
C GLY A 106 -12.72 -6.56 5.23
N ILE A 107 -11.98 -5.52 5.66
CA ILE A 107 -12.53 -4.44 6.49
C ILE A 107 -13.11 -3.33 5.59
N PRO A 108 -14.36 -2.89 5.78
CA PRO A 108 -14.90 -1.71 5.10
C PRO A 108 -14.13 -0.43 5.48
N PRO A 109 -13.95 0.54 4.56
CA PRO A 109 -13.20 1.76 4.85
C PRO A 109 -13.82 2.58 6.00
N GLU A 110 -15.14 2.57 6.15
CA GLU A 110 -15.88 3.25 7.23
C GLU A 110 -15.59 2.62 8.59
N ASP A 111 -15.48 1.29 8.63
CA ASP A 111 -15.19 0.54 9.85
C ASP A 111 -13.76 0.78 10.31
N LEU A 112 -12.81 0.79 9.38
CA LEU A 112 -11.43 1.12 9.72
C LEU A 112 -11.29 2.58 10.17
N ALA A 113 -11.96 3.51 9.49
CA ALA A 113 -11.98 4.92 9.89
C ALA A 113 -12.49 5.08 11.33
N ARG A 114 -13.59 4.41 11.70
CA ARG A 114 -14.12 4.41 13.07
C ARG A 114 -13.14 3.83 14.09
N ARG A 115 -12.50 2.69 13.79
CA ARG A 115 -11.52 2.05 14.68
C ARG A 115 -10.30 2.95 14.93
N VAL A 116 -9.86 3.68 13.90
CA VAL A 116 -8.71 4.58 14.01
C VAL A 116 -9.11 5.95 14.58
N GLY A 117 -10.40 6.28 14.66
CA GLY A 117 -10.88 7.57 15.15
C GLY A 117 -10.71 8.69 14.11
N LEU A 118 -11.04 8.39 12.85
CA LEU A 118 -11.03 9.32 11.72
C LEU A 118 -12.43 9.44 11.11
N ASP A 119 -12.70 10.59 10.49
CA ASP A 119 -13.80 10.73 9.55
C ASP A 119 -13.61 9.78 8.35
N ALA A 120 -14.70 9.15 7.89
CA ALA A 120 -14.65 8.19 6.79
C ALA A 120 -14.20 8.82 5.47
N GLY A 121 -14.60 10.06 5.21
CA GLY A 121 -14.17 10.81 4.02
C GLY A 121 -12.68 11.17 4.07
N ALA A 122 -12.19 11.60 5.24
CA ALA A 122 -10.78 11.87 5.47
C ALA A 122 -9.91 10.61 5.30
N TYR A 123 -10.32 9.49 5.90
CA TYR A 123 -9.66 8.20 5.72
C TYR A 123 -9.60 7.80 4.24
N ARG A 124 -10.73 7.86 3.53
CA ARG A 124 -10.80 7.47 2.11
C ARG A 124 -9.88 8.30 1.23
N ARG A 125 -9.77 9.62 1.48
CA ARG A 125 -8.82 10.48 0.75
C ARG A 125 -7.36 10.08 1.02
N MET A 126 -7.01 9.73 2.26
CA MET A 126 -5.65 9.26 2.59
C MET A 126 -5.35 7.92 1.91
N GLU A 127 -6.32 7.01 1.89
CA GLU A 127 -6.22 5.71 1.22
C GLU A 127 -6.08 5.86 -0.31
N GLU A 128 -6.90 6.71 -0.94
CA GLU A 128 -6.84 6.98 -2.39
C GLU A 128 -5.53 7.65 -2.82
N SER A 129 -5.00 8.54 -1.98
CA SER A 129 -3.73 9.23 -2.27
C SER A 129 -2.49 8.44 -1.82
N ASN A 130 -2.67 7.29 -1.16
CA ASN A 130 -1.61 6.53 -0.48
C ASN A 130 -0.70 7.41 0.40
N ARG A 131 -1.31 8.40 1.07
CA ARG A 131 -0.63 9.41 1.89
C ARG A 131 -1.31 9.50 3.25
N TRP A 132 -0.74 8.79 4.22
CA TRP A 132 -1.21 8.85 5.59
C TRP A 132 -0.83 10.18 6.27
N LYS A 133 -1.78 10.77 7.01
CA LYS A 133 -1.57 12.00 7.78
C LYS A 133 -2.11 11.91 9.22
N GLY A 134 -2.30 10.69 9.73
CA GLY A 134 -2.75 10.48 11.10
C GLY A 134 -1.66 10.83 12.12
N ASN A 135 -2.07 11.11 13.35
CA ASN A 135 -1.15 11.28 14.48
C ASN A 135 -0.61 9.92 14.99
N GLU A 136 0.26 9.94 16.00
CA GLU A 136 0.87 8.73 16.58
C GLU A 136 -0.17 7.72 17.08
N ARG A 137 -1.17 8.17 17.84
CA ARG A 137 -2.27 7.32 18.32
C ARG A 137 -3.03 6.67 17.17
N GLN A 138 -3.35 7.45 16.13
CA GLN A 138 -4.07 6.95 14.95
C GLN A 138 -3.22 5.97 14.15
N THR A 139 -1.91 6.21 14.07
CA THR A 139 -0.97 5.34 13.34
C THR A 139 -0.78 4.01 14.06
N GLY A 140 -0.71 4.01 15.41
CA GLY A 140 -0.73 2.80 16.22
C GLY A 140 -2.03 2.00 16.05
N ALA A 141 -3.18 2.66 16.18
CA ALA A 141 -4.49 2.01 15.98
C ALA A 141 -4.65 1.42 14.57
N LEU A 142 -4.08 2.07 13.55
CA LEU A 142 -4.07 1.56 12.17
C LEU A 142 -3.23 0.28 12.05
N ALA A 143 -2.03 0.29 12.63
CA ALA A 143 -1.12 -0.86 12.63
C ALA A 143 -1.76 -2.07 13.32
N GLU A 144 -2.38 -1.87 14.48
CA GLU A 144 -3.10 -2.92 15.22
C GLU A 144 -4.28 -3.46 14.42
N ALA A 145 -5.14 -2.59 13.89
CA ALA A 145 -6.34 -2.99 13.16
C ALA A 145 -6.01 -3.79 11.88
N LEU A 146 -4.89 -3.47 11.23
CA LEU A 146 -4.41 -4.16 10.03
C LEU A 146 -3.37 -5.24 10.33
N GLY A 147 -3.00 -5.44 11.61
CA GLY A 147 -1.93 -6.33 12.07
C GLY A 147 -0.64 -6.19 11.26
N LEU A 148 -0.19 -4.96 11.04
CA LEU A 148 1.02 -4.63 10.29
C LEU A 148 2.23 -4.58 11.22
N THR A 149 3.36 -5.11 10.75
CA THR A 149 4.65 -4.80 11.38
C THR A 149 4.97 -3.32 11.18
N PRO A 150 5.84 -2.72 12.02
CA PRO A 150 6.28 -1.33 11.85
C PRO A 150 6.82 -1.04 10.45
N ARG A 151 7.60 -1.96 9.86
CA ARG A 151 8.08 -1.86 8.48
C ARG A 151 6.95 -1.89 7.46
N ALA A 152 6.03 -2.83 7.59
CA ALA A 152 4.88 -2.94 6.68
C ALA A 152 3.96 -1.71 6.76
N LEU A 153 3.80 -1.12 7.95
CA LEU A 153 3.03 0.11 8.17
C LEU A 153 3.62 1.29 7.39
N VAL A 154 4.94 1.48 7.45
CA VAL A 154 5.61 2.59 6.74
C VAL A 154 5.49 2.44 5.23
N ALA A 155 5.65 1.21 4.72
CA ALA A 155 5.43 0.91 3.30
C ALA A 155 3.98 1.18 2.89
N ALA A 156 3.02 0.61 3.62
CA ALA A 156 1.59 0.73 3.36
C ALA A 156 1.07 2.17 3.41
N THR A 157 1.68 3.03 4.22
CA THR A 157 1.28 4.43 4.39
C THR A 157 1.96 5.40 3.42
N GLY A 158 2.85 4.90 2.56
CA GLY A 158 3.61 5.71 1.59
C GLY A 158 4.67 6.60 2.22
N ARG A 159 5.16 6.26 3.43
CA ARG A 159 6.09 7.08 4.23
C ARG A 159 7.53 6.58 4.22
N ALA A 160 7.83 5.57 3.41
CA ALA A 160 9.17 4.98 3.34
C ALA A 160 10.26 5.98 2.92
N ALA A 161 9.98 6.81 1.91
CA ALA A 161 10.92 7.85 1.47
C ALA A 161 11.11 8.94 2.54
N GLU A 162 10.03 9.37 3.19
CA GLU A 162 10.09 10.33 4.30
C GLU A 162 10.92 9.79 5.46
N LEU A 163 10.75 8.51 5.81
CA LEU A 163 11.57 7.84 6.82
C LEU A 163 13.04 7.80 6.42
N ALA A 164 13.35 7.40 5.19
CA ALA A 164 14.73 7.33 4.72
C ALA A 164 15.46 8.67 4.87
N GLU A 165 14.83 9.78 4.47
CA GLU A 165 15.42 11.11 4.59
C GLU A 165 15.61 11.53 6.05
N VAL A 166 14.62 11.32 6.91
CA VAL A 166 14.73 11.61 8.36
C VAL A 166 15.85 10.77 9.02
N LEU A 167 16.03 9.52 8.58
CA LEU A 167 17.11 8.66 9.07
C LEU A 167 18.49 9.12 8.60
N LYS A 168 18.63 9.56 7.35
CA LYS A 168 19.87 10.15 6.83
C LYS A 168 20.27 11.39 7.62
N ASP A 169 19.32 12.28 7.87
CA ASP A 169 19.55 13.47 8.70
C ASP A 169 19.96 13.09 10.13
N ALA A 170 19.30 12.09 10.72
CA ALA A 170 19.62 11.62 12.07
C ALA A 170 21.03 11.01 12.16
N ALA A 171 21.43 10.22 11.16
CA ALA A 171 22.74 9.58 11.13
C ALA A 171 23.87 10.58 10.89
N THR A 172 23.66 11.59 10.04
CA THR A 172 24.70 12.57 9.67
C THR A 172 24.83 13.76 10.63
N THR A 173 23.78 14.05 11.41
CA THR A 173 23.74 15.22 12.30
C THR A 173 23.53 14.82 13.77
N ARG A 174 22.64 15.48 14.51
CA ARG A 174 22.35 15.22 15.92
C ARG A 174 21.12 14.32 16.05
N TRP A 175 21.35 13.01 16.16
CA TRP A 175 20.30 12.00 16.19
C TRP A 175 19.20 12.22 17.26
N GLN A 176 19.51 12.83 18.42
CA GLN A 176 18.51 13.03 19.48
C GLN A 176 17.33 13.93 19.04
N ALA A 177 17.57 14.86 18.11
CA ALA A 177 16.52 15.74 17.59
C ALA A 177 15.50 14.99 16.71
N TYR A 178 15.89 13.83 16.19
CA TYR A 178 15.12 13.06 15.21
C TYR A 178 14.29 11.92 15.83
N VAL A 179 14.41 11.65 17.12
CA VAL A 179 13.61 10.64 17.84
C VAL A 179 12.11 10.89 17.65
N LYS A 180 11.65 12.12 17.86
CA LYS A 180 10.23 12.49 17.73
C LYS A 180 9.73 12.48 16.28
N PRO A 181 10.47 13.04 15.29
CA PRO A 181 10.15 12.85 13.87
C PRO A 181 9.99 11.38 13.46
N VAL A 182 10.91 10.50 13.87
CA VAL A 182 10.84 9.07 13.54
C VAL A 182 9.68 8.39 14.25
N ALA A 183 9.44 8.66 15.54
CA ALA A 183 8.31 8.09 16.29
C ALA A 183 6.93 8.43 15.68
N LYS A 184 6.81 9.56 14.97
CA LYS A 184 5.58 9.89 14.23
C LYS A 184 5.42 9.07 12.95
N LEU A 185 6.52 8.55 12.41
CA LEU A 185 6.57 7.78 11.16
C LEU A 185 6.34 6.30 11.43
N VAL A 186 6.98 5.79 12.48
CA VAL A 186 7.00 4.37 12.82
C VAL A 186 6.34 4.17 14.18
N ALA A 187 5.44 3.20 14.29
CA ALA A 187 4.79 2.86 15.56
C ALA A 187 5.72 2.01 16.45
N LEU A 188 6.87 2.57 16.83
CA LEU A 188 7.85 1.95 17.73
C LEU A 188 7.93 2.72 19.06
N ASP A 189 8.35 2.02 20.11
CA ASP A 189 8.58 2.66 21.39
C ASP A 189 9.80 3.59 21.35
N ARG A 190 9.74 4.66 22.15
CA ARG A 190 10.77 5.69 22.17
C ARG A 190 12.15 5.16 22.57
N ALA A 191 12.22 4.21 23.51
CA ALA A 191 13.50 3.70 23.99
C ALA A 191 14.20 2.84 22.94
N ALA A 192 13.44 2.04 22.16
CA ALA A 192 13.99 1.35 20.99
C ALA A 192 14.48 2.34 19.94
N LEU A 193 13.70 3.39 19.65
CA LEU A 193 14.12 4.41 18.68
C LEU A 193 15.41 5.12 19.10
N GLU A 194 15.55 5.49 20.37
CA GLU A 194 16.77 6.13 20.86
C GLU A 194 18.00 5.23 20.68
N ARG A 195 17.89 3.94 21.02
CA ARG A 195 18.97 2.97 20.82
C ARG A 195 19.34 2.80 19.34
N VAL A 196 18.34 2.60 18.48
CA VAL A 196 18.57 2.38 17.03
C VAL A 196 19.20 3.61 16.38
N LEU A 197 18.68 4.81 16.66
CA LEU A 197 19.22 6.05 16.11
C LEU A 197 20.64 6.34 16.60
N GLN A 198 20.92 6.08 17.88
CA GLN A 198 22.27 6.20 18.43
C GLN A 198 23.26 5.26 17.72
N GLN A 199 22.85 4.02 17.46
CA GLN A 199 23.68 3.04 16.78
C GLN A 199 23.92 3.42 15.32
N LEU A 200 22.89 3.80 14.56
CA LEU A 200 23.03 4.24 13.17
C LEU A 200 23.97 5.44 13.04
N HIS A 201 23.85 6.40 13.94
CA HIS A 201 24.74 7.56 14.01
C HIS A 201 26.19 7.14 14.29
N GLY A 202 26.41 6.30 15.31
CA GLY A 202 27.74 5.79 15.64
C GLY A 202 28.39 5.01 14.49
N GLU A 203 27.61 4.16 13.82
CA GLU A 203 28.05 3.37 12.67
C GLU A 203 28.42 4.24 11.45
N TYR A 204 27.64 5.28 11.15
CA TYR A 204 27.98 6.24 10.10
C TYR A 204 29.28 6.97 10.43
N HIS A 205 29.41 7.50 11.65
CA HIS A 205 30.60 8.26 12.05
C HIS A 205 31.85 7.39 12.18
N ALA A 206 31.74 6.13 12.56
CA ALA A 206 32.86 5.18 12.55
C ALA A 206 33.40 4.95 11.13
N ARG A 207 32.50 4.76 10.14
CA ARG A 207 32.89 4.66 8.72
C ARG A 207 33.56 5.94 8.25
N MET A 208 33.01 7.11 8.60
CA MET A 208 33.60 8.41 8.27
C MET A 208 34.96 8.63 8.94
N ALA A 209 35.16 8.24 10.19
CA ALA A 209 36.45 8.37 10.88
C ALA A 209 37.53 7.46 10.27
N ALA A 210 37.16 6.23 9.87
CA ALA A 210 38.05 5.34 9.14
C ALA A 210 38.55 5.96 7.82
N THR A 211 37.72 6.80 7.16
CA THR A 211 38.13 7.54 5.95
C THR A 211 39.23 8.58 6.18
N SER A 212 39.31 9.13 7.40
CA SER A 212 40.30 10.18 7.75
C SER A 212 41.61 9.59 8.29
N SER A 213 41.57 8.35 8.79
CA SER A 213 42.72 7.64 9.37
C SER A 213 43.62 6.95 8.33
N TRP A 214 43.14 6.70 7.12
CA TRP A 214 43.86 5.98 6.06
C TRP A 214 43.83 6.87 4.82
N GLY A 215 45.00 7.38 4.41
CA GLY A 215 45.16 8.39 3.37
C GLY A 215 44.25 8.16 2.15
N ALA A 216 43.55 9.22 1.75
CA ALA A 216 42.54 9.30 0.70
C ALA A 216 42.83 8.38 -0.50
N SER A 217 42.09 7.27 -0.58
CA SER A 217 41.82 6.55 -1.82
C SER A 217 40.29 6.45 -1.98
N GLY A 218 39.79 6.68 -3.19
CA GLY A 218 38.40 7.05 -3.50
C GLY A 218 37.27 6.12 -3.04
N GLY A 219 37.56 4.94 -2.48
CA GLY A 219 36.55 3.98 -1.98
C GLY A 219 36.02 4.26 -0.57
N SER A 220 36.66 5.17 0.20
CA SER A 220 36.29 5.38 1.61
C SER A 220 35.03 6.24 1.80
N GLY A 221 34.90 7.33 1.03
CA GLY A 221 33.66 8.13 0.98
C GLY A 221 32.48 7.43 0.28
N GLU A 222 32.77 6.37 -0.49
CA GLU A 222 31.77 5.51 -1.11
C GLU A 222 31.07 4.63 -0.05
N SER A 223 31.82 4.12 0.93
CA SER A 223 31.25 3.32 2.03
C SER A 223 30.21 4.08 2.89
N GLY A 224 30.43 5.38 3.11
CA GLY A 224 29.47 6.24 3.82
C GLY A 224 28.20 6.48 3.01
N ARG A 225 28.32 6.68 1.69
CA ARG A 225 27.16 6.85 0.79
C ARG A 225 26.37 5.55 0.67
N GLU A 226 27.04 4.42 0.50
CA GLU A 226 26.39 3.10 0.43
C GLU A 226 25.64 2.77 1.72
N PHE A 227 26.16 3.17 2.89
CA PHE A 227 25.45 3.07 4.16
C PHE A 227 24.19 3.94 4.20
N LEU A 228 24.29 5.20 3.76
CA LEU A 228 23.13 6.11 3.72
C LEU A 228 22.07 5.67 2.70
N ASP A 229 22.49 5.05 1.58
CA ASP A 229 21.58 4.50 0.57
C ASP A 229 20.78 3.31 1.12
N ARG A 230 21.38 2.51 2.01
CA ARG A 230 20.75 1.36 2.68
C ARG A 230 20.27 1.65 4.10
N ILE A 231 20.20 2.92 4.51
CA ILE A 231 19.94 3.27 5.91
C ILE A 231 18.60 2.75 6.44
N SER A 232 17.60 2.64 5.57
CA SER A 232 16.30 2.07 5.93
C SER A 232 16.41 0.59 6.28
N ASP A 233 17.21 -0.18 5.55
CA ASP A 233 17.39 -1.61 5.83
C ASP A 233 18.14 -1.80 7.14
N HIS A 234 19.23 -1.06 7.37
CA HIS A 234 19.95 -1.07 8.65
C HIS A 234 19.06 -0.67 9.82
N PHE A 235 18.20 0.33 9.65
CA PHE A 235 17.22 0.70 10.67
C PHE A 235 16.29 -0.46 11.05
N TRP A 236 15.74 -1.17 10.06
CA TRP A 236 14.84 -2.30 10.32
C TRP A 236 15.55 -3.52 10.90
N GLU A 237 16.80 -3.80 10.47
CA GLU A 237 17.64 -4.84 11.05
C GLU A 237 17.86 -4.61 12.56
N LEU A 238 18.16 -3.37 12.95
CA LEU A 238 18.38 -2.99 14.35
C LEU A 238 17.09 -2.89 15.16
N ALA A 239 15.97 -2.53 14.53
CA ALA A 239 14.66 -2.46 15.16
C ALA A 239 14.00 -3.83 15.37
N GLY A 240 14.54 -4.91 14.76
CA GLY A 240 14.01 -6.27 14.92
C GLY A 240 12.92 -6.67 13.90
N GLY A 241 12.83 -5.97 12.77
CA GLY A 241 11.91 -6.30 11.66
C GLY A 241 10.67 -5.42 11.54
#